data_AF-A0A9K3NDZ2-F1
#
_entry.id   AF-A0A9K3NDZ2-F1
#
_cell.length_a   1.000
_cell.length_b   1.000
_cell.length_c   1.000
_cell.angle_alpha   90.00
_cell.angle_beta   90.00
_cell.angle_gamma   90.00
#
_symmetry.space_group_name_H-M   'P 1'
#
loop_
_entity.id
_entity.type
_entity.pdbx_description
1 polymer ?
#
loop_
_entity_poly.entity_id
_entity_poly.type
_entity_poly.pdbx_seq_one_letter_code
_entity_poly.pdbx_strand_id
1 'polypeptide(L)'
;MNILTRSEINIGPWEEEFRSIKEGSQKQSWSKKYPYAYWKGNPDVDSPIREALLQCNDTTQWGALIMRQNWTQEIQHGFKQSKLSAQCNHRYKIYAEGYAWSVSLKYILSCGCVPLIINPKYDDFFSRGLFPKKDYLPISPENICPSIKTAVKWGIARTSSPSEFSYIYLICL
;
A
#
# COMPACT_ATOMS: atom_id res chain seq x y z
N MET A 1 -23.39 -9.89 9.82
CA MET A 1 -22.25 -9.05 9.40
C MET A 1 -22.32 -8.87 7.88
N ASN A 2 -22.46 -7.63 7.40
CA ASN A 2 -22.66 -7.30 5.99
C ASN A 2 -21.34 -7.51 5.21
N ILE A 3 -21.39 -8.00 3.98
CA ILE A 3 -20.18 -8.18 3.15
C ILE A 3 -19.47 -6.85 2.88
N LEU A 4 -20.24 -5.76 2.88
CA LEU A 4 -19.73 -4.40 2.71
C LEU A 4 -18.78 -3.98 3.84
N THR A 5 -18.90 -4.55 5.04
CA THR A 5 -18.09 -4.16 6.20
C THR A 5 -16.95 -5.13 6.51
N ARG A 6 -16.67 -6.08 5.60
CA ARG A 6 -15.57 -7.03 5.81
C ARG A 6 -14.23 -6.40 5.47
N SER A 7 -13.21 -6.77 6.23
CA SER A 7 -11.80 -6.62 5.85
C SER A 7 -11.47 -7.48 4.63
N GLU A 8 -10.20 -7.55 4.24
CA GLU A 8 -9.70 -8.36 3.13
C GLU A 8 -10.22 -9.81 3.20
N ILE A 9 -10.96 -10.23 2.16
CA ILE A 9 -11.50 -11.60 2.00
C ILE A 9 -10.89 -12.29 0.79
N ASN A 10 -11.02 -13.62 0.73
CA ASN A 10 -10.51 -14.45 -0.37
C ASN A 10 -8.99 -14.30 -0.58
N ILE A 11 -8.25 -14.31 0.53
CA ILE A 11 -6.79 -14.28 0.55
C ILE A 11 -6.30 -15.68 0.91
N GLY A 12 -5.35 -16.20 0.14
CA GLY A 12 -4.76 -17.51 0.36
C GLY A 12 -3.78 -17.56 1.54
N PRO A 13 -3.20 -18.74 1.81
CA PRO A 13 -2.12 -18.90 2.78
C PRO A 13 -0.93 -17.97 2.49
N TRP A 14 -0.24 -17.52 3.54
CA TRP A 14 0.85 -16.56 3.41
C TRP A 14 1.95 -17.01 2.43
N GLU A 15 2.39 -18.27 2.49
CA GLU A 15 3.46 -18.78 1.61
C GLU A 15 3.10 -18.69 0.12
N GLU A 16 1.84 -18.97 -0.22
CA GLU A 16 1.34 -18.90 -1.59
C GLU A 16 1.18 -17.44 -2.05
N GLU A 17 0.59 -16.60 -1.21
CA GLU A 17 0.41 -15.18 -1.49
C GLU A 17 1.76 -14.46 -1.62
N PHE A 18 2.71 -14.73 -0.72
CA PHE A 18 4.05 -14.16 -0.76
C PHE A 18 4.75 -14.49 -2.07
N ARG A 19 4.76 -15.77 -2.47
CA ARG A 19 5.34 -16.19 -3.75
C ARG A 19 4.65 -15.52 -4.93
N SER A 20 3.31 -15.51 -4.94
CA SER A 20 2.54 -14.89 -6.03
C SER A 20 2.79 -13.38 -6.12
N ILE A 21 2.90 -12.69 -4.99
CA ILE A 21 3.20 -11.25 -4.94
C ILE A 21 4.62 -10.97 -5.41
N LYS A 22 5.61 -11.78 -5.01
CA LYS A 22 7.01 -11.65 -5.48
C LYS A 22 7.13 -11.87 -6.98
N GLU A 23 6.50 -12.91 -7.52
CA GLU A 23 6.44 -13.13 -8.96
C GLU A 23 5.73 -11.98 -9.68
N GLY A 24 4.61 -11.51 -9.13
CA GLY A 24 3.84 -10.38 -9.67
C GLY A 24 4.62 -9.07 -9.68
N SER A 25 5.40 -8.79 -8.62
CA SER A 25 6.18 -7.55 -8.50
C SER A 25 7.35 -7.48 -9.48
N GLN A 26 7.87 -8.63 -9.90
CA GLN A 26 8.97 -8.78 -10.86
C GLN A 26 8.52 -8.67 -12.33
N LYS A 27 7.22 -8.75 -12.63
CA LYS A 27 6.68 -8.57 -13.99
C LYS A 27 6.99 -7.20 -14.60
N GLN A 28 7.28 -6.20 -13.77
CA GLN A 28 7.56 -4.83 -14.19
C GLN A 28 8.76 -4.27 -13.42
N SER A 29 9.79 -3.85 -14.15
CA SER A 29 10.99 -3.23 -13.56
C SER A 29 10.63 -1.93 -12.84
N TRP A 30 11.40 -1.58 -11.81
CA TRP A 30 11.22 -0.36 -11.01
C TRP A 30 11.03 0.91 -11.85
N SER A 31 11.91 1.12 -12.84
CA SER A 31 11.87 2.27 -13.74
C SER A 31 10.55 2.41 -14.49
N LYS A 32 9.91 1.27 -14.81
CA LYS A 32 8.63 1.21 -15.51
C LYS A 32 7.42 1.33 -14.58
N LYS A 33 7.54 1.11 -13.26
CA LYS A 33 6.42 1.23 -12.31
C LYS A 33 5.88 2.67 -12.29
N TYR A 34 4.57 2.81 -12.08
CA TYR A 34 3.91 4.12 -12.01
C TYR A 34 4.50 4.98 -10.87
N PRO A 35 4.86 6.25 -11.13
CA PRO A 35 5.63 7.06 -10.19
C PRO A 35 4.79 7.74 -9.09
N TYR A 36 3.58 7.25 -8.84
CA TYR A 36 2.67 7.76 -7.82
C TYR A 36 2.29 6.65 -6.84
N ALA A 37 1.74 7.05 -5.69
CA ALA A 37 1.31 6.15 -4.65
C ALA A 37 0.01 5.46 -4.98
N TYR A 38 -0.15 4.24 -4.48
CA TYR A 38 -1.34 3.43 -4.71
C TYR A 38 -1.91 2.88 -3.41
N TRP A 39 -3.23 2.93 -3.30
CA TRP A 39 -3.99 2.22 -2.28
C TRP A 39 -5.25 1.62 -2.91
N LYS A 40 -5.55 0.36 -2.58
CA LYS A 40 -6.87 -0.23 -2.81
C LYS A 40 -7.30 -0.96 -1.56
N GLY A 41 -8.45 -0.59 -1.02
CA GLY A 41 -8.94 -1.17 0.23
C GLY A 41 -10.39 -0.82 0.49
N ASN A 42 -11.00 -1.55 1.43
CA ASN A 42 -12.36 -1.28 1.87
C ASN A 42 -12.33 -0.17 2.92
N PRO A 43 -12.93 1.02 2.68
CA PRO A 43 -13.03 2.09 3.66
C PRO A 43 -14.13 1.84 4.70
N ASP A 44 -15.13 1.03 4.37
CA ASP A 44 -16.35 0.83 5.17
C ASP A 44 -16.10 -0.20 6.30
N VAL A 45 -14.98 -0.05 7.03
CA VAL A 45 -14.48 -0.94 8.09
C VAL A 45 -14.24 -0.20 9.40
N ASP A 46 -15.05 0.82 9.67
CA ASP A 46 -14.96 1.68 10.87
C ASP A 46 -13.57 2.32 11.03
N SER A 47 -12.99 2.82 9.92
CA SER A 47 -11.67 3.45 9.88
C SER A 47 -11.74 4.87 9.34
N PRO A 48 -11.73 5.89 10.23
CA PRO A 48 -11.68 7.29 9.82
C PRO A 48 -10.47 7.61 8.94
N ILE A 49 -9.35 6.90 9.13
CA ILE A 49 -8.14 7.07 8.32
C ILE A 49 -8.38 6.61 6.88
N ARG A 50 -9.06 5.47 6.67
CA ARG A 50 -9.37 5.01 5.31
C ARG A 50 -10.39 5.91 4.63
N GLU A 51 -11.37 6.43 5.37
CA GLU A 51 -12.32 7.41 4.85
C GLU A 51 -11.64 8.71 4.41
N ALA A 52 -10.75 9.26 5.24
CA ALA A 52 -9.97 10.45 4.92
C ALA A 52 -9.04 10.22 3.72
N LEU A 53 -8.42 9.03 3.62
CA LEU A 53 -7.53 8.67 2.52
C LEU A 53 -8.23 8.72 1.15
N LEU A 54 -9.55 8.47 1.08
CA LEU A 54 -10.31 8.57 -0.18
C LEU A 54 -10.25 9.97 -0.81
N GLN A 55 -10.07 11.01 0.00
CA GLN A 55 -9.97 12.40 -0.48
C GLN A 55 -8.65 12.68 -1.21
N CYS A 56 -7.69 11.77 -1.15
CA CYS A 56 -6.38 11.91 -1.77
C CYS A 56 -6.33 11.38 -3.21
N ASN A 57 -7.45 10.98 -3.82
CA ASN A 57 -7.49 10.35 -5.14
C ASN A 57 -7.27 11.34 -6.30
N ASP A 58 -6.06 11.86 -6.41
CA ASP A 58 -5.63 12.70 -7.52
C ASP A 58 -4.11 12.52 -7.74
N THR A 59 -3.74 11.90 -8.85
CA THR A 59 -2.34 11.63 -9.19
C THR A 59 -1.54 12.90 -9.51
N THR A 60 -2.21 13.97 -9.91
CA THR A 60 -1.58 15.26 -10.25
C THR A 60 -1.45 16.13 -9.01
N GLN A 61 -2.50 16.25 -8.22
CA GLN A 61 -2.53 17.10 -7.03
C GLN A 61 -1.75 16.47 -5.86
N TRP A 62 -1.98 15.19 -5.59
CA TRP A 62 -1.46 14.49 -4.40
C TRP A 62 -0.41 13.44 -4.73
N GLY A 63 -0.29 13.03 -5.99
CA GLY A 63 0.61 11.94 -6.36
C GLY A 63 0.09 10.59 -5.88
N ALA A 64 -1.23 10.40 -5.82
CA ALA A 64 -1.83 9.17 -5.33
C ALA A 64 -3.05 8.73 -6.15
N LEU A 65 -3.15 7.41 -6.38
CA LEU A 65 -4.31 6.73 -6.92
C LEU A 65 -4.94 5.89 -5.81
N ILE A 66 -6.17 6.24 -5.42
CA ILE A 66 -6.88 5.63 -4.29
C ILE A 66 -8.15 4.96 -4.82
N MET A 67 -8.23 3.64 -4.64
CA MET A 67 -9.29 2.81 -5.19
C MET A 67 -10.13 2.19 -4.06
N ARG A 68 -11.45 2.37 -4.11
CA ARG A 68 -12.36 1.67 -3.19
C ARG A 68 -12.44 0.18 -3.57
N GLN A 69 -12.23 -0.71 -2.61
CA GLN A 69 -12.44 -2.14 -2.76
C GLN A 69 -13.91 -2.47 -2.48
N ASN A 70 -14.66 -2.89 -3.51
CA ASN A 70 -16.06 -3.29 -3.37
C ASN A 70 -16.19 -4.82 -3.41
N TRP A 71 -16.46 -5.44 -2.26
CA TRP A 71 -16.54 -6.90 -2.17
C TRP A 71 -17.72 -7.51 -2.92
N THR A 72 -18.86 -6.82 -3.00
CA THR A 72 -20.01 -7.27 -3.78
C THR A 72 -19.63 -7.40 -5.25
N GLN A 73 -18.91 -6.41 -5.80
CA GLN A 73 -18.42 -6.47 -7.17
C GLN A 73 -17.34 -7.54 -7.37
N GLU A 74 -16.40 -7.68 -6.44
CA GLU A 74 -15.38 -8.73 -6.55
C GLU A 74 -15.99 -10.13 -6.58
N ILE A 75 -17.01 -10.41 -5.75
CA ILE A 75 -17.70 -11.70 -5.78
C ILE A 75 -18.32 -11.97 -7.14
N GLN A 76 -19.01 -10.98 -7.72
CA GLN A 76 -19.61 -11.10 -9.06
C GLN A 76 -18.56 -11.36 -10.16
N HIS A 77 -17.34 -10.87 -9.97
CA HIS A 77 -16.24 -11.00 -10.94
C HIS A 77 -15.20 -12.07 -10.57
N GLY A 78 -15.46 -12.88 -9.53
CA GLY A 78 -14.55 -13.93 -9.07
C GLY A 78 -13.21 -13.44 -8.52
N PHE A 79 -13.21 -12.32 -7.79
CA PHE A 79 -12.05 -11.72 -7.09
C PHE A 79 -10.85 -11.35 -7.98
N LYS A 80 -11.07 -11.24 -9.29
CA LYS A 80 -10.01 -10.97 -10.26
C LYS A 80 -9.35 -9.60 -10.04
N GLN A 81 -10.10 -8.62 -9.55
CA GLN A 81 -9.61 -7.25 -9.38
C GLN A 81 -9.00 -7.03 -7.98
N SER A 82 -9.24 -7.91 -7.02
CA SER A 82 -8.65 -7.85 -5.68
C SER A 82 -7.34 -8.63 -5.53
N LYS A 83 -6.86 -9.31 -6.59
CA LYS A 83 -5.62 -10.11 -6.52
C LYS A 83 -4.42 -9.24 -6.12
N LEU A 84 -3.78 -9.57 -5.00
CA LEU A 84 -2.68 -8.79 -4.42
C LEU A 84 -1.47 -8.68 -5.35
N SER A 85 -1.13 -9.77 -6.04
CA SER A 85 -0.01 -9.83 -7.00
C SER A 85 -0.17 -8.88 -8.19
N ALA A 86 -1.39 -8.44 -8.50
CA ALA A 86 -1.67 -7.51 -9.59
C ALA A 86 -1.54 -6.04 -9.15
N GLN A 87 -1.31 -5.78 -7.86
CA GLN A 87 -1.29 -4.45 -7.26
C GLN A 87 0.14 -3.99 -6.90
N CYS A 88 1.16 -4.48 -7.62
CA CYS A 88 2.57 -4.16 -7.38
C CYS A 88 3.23 -3.37 -8.54
N ASN A 89 2.43 -2.74 -9.40
CA ASN A 89 2.86 -1.96 -10.57
C ASN A 89 3.14 -0.46 -10.25
N HIS A 90 3.06 -0.06 -8.98
CA HIS A 90 3.31 1.30 -8.51
C HIS A 90 4.60 1.38 -7.70
N ARG A 91 5.31 2.50 -7.78
CA ARG A 91 6.55 2.72 -7.03
C ARG A 91 6.30 2.85 -5.53
N TYR A 92 5.15 3.38 -5.14
CA TYR A 92 4.78 3.56 -3.75
C TYR A 92 3.44 2.89 -3.46
N LYS A 93 3.32 2.28 -2.28
CA LYS A 93 2.07 1.65 -1.85
C LYS A 93 1.75 2.02 -0.41
N ILE A 94 0.51 2.45 -0.19
CA ILE A 94 0.09 3.07 1.06
C ILE A 94 -0.45 2.00 2.00
N TYR A 95 -0.02 2.05 3.25
CA TYR A 95 -0.63 1.31 4.35
C TYR A 95 -1.57 2.24 5.13
N ALA A 96 -2.76 1.72 5.43
CA ALA A 96 -3.77 2.39 6.25
C ALA A 96 -4.49 1.34 7.13
N GLU A 97 -4.61 1.65 8.41
CA GLU A 97 -5.29 0.81 9.40
C GLU A 97 -6.78 0.66 9.07
N GLY A 98 -7.36 -0.48 9.47
CA GLY A 98 -8.81 -0.69 9.44
C GLY A 98 -9.40 -0.27 10.78
N TYR A 99 -10.37 -1.04 11.27
CA TYR A 99 -10.84 -0.96 12.65
C TYR A 99 -9.68 -1.08 13.68
N ALA A 100 -8.69 -1.91 13.35
CA ALA A 100 -7.45 -2.11 14.11
C ALA A 100 -6.24 -2.12 13.14
N TRP A 101 -5.11 -2.72 13.56
CA TRP A 101 -4.00 -2.99 12.65
C TRP A 101 -4.50 -3.75 11.40
N SER A 102 -3.89 -3.46 10.24
CA SER A 102 -4.28 -4.10 8.99
C SER A 102 -3.25 -5.15 8.59
N VAL A 103 -3.72 -6.36 8.27
CA VAL A 103 -2.87 -7.45 7.75
C VAL A 103 -2.24 -7.07 6.41
N SER A 104 -2.74 -6.02 5.73
CA SER A 104 -2.23 -5.59 4.43
C SER A 104 -0.74 -5.19 4.41
N LEU A 105 -0.16 -4.81 5.56
CA LEU A 105 1.24 -4.34 5.62
C LEU A 105 2.24 -5.35 5.07
N LYS A 106 2.13 -6.63 5.44
CA LYS A 106 3.08 -7.67 4.96
C LYS A 106 3.03 -7.86 3.43
N TYR A 107 1.85 -7.70 2.83
CA TYR A 107 1.68 -7.79 1.37
C TYR A 107 2.28 -6.57 0.68
N ILE A 108 2.18 -5.39 1.29
CA ILE A 108 2.80 -4.15 0.81
C ILE A 108 4.32 -4.30 0.79
N LEU A 109 4.91 -4.78 1.88
CA LEU A 109 6.35 -5.02 1.99
C LEU A 109 6.86 -6.03 0.95
N SER A 110 6.01 -6.94 0.48
CA SER A 110 6.37 -7.96 -0.50
C SER A 110 6.31 -7.48 -1.96
N CYS A 111 5.74 -6.31 -2.24
CA CYS A 111 5.44 -5.83 -3.60
C CYS A 111 6.64 -5.21 -4.36
N GLY A 112 7.85 -5.16 -3.77
CA GLY A 112 8.97 -4.46 -4.41
C GLY A 112 8.68 -2.98 -4.66
N CYS A 113 7.97 -2.35 -3.72
CA CYS A 113 7.58 -0.94 -3.75
C CYS A 113 8.03 -0.24 -2.46
N VAL A 114 8.13 1.09 -2.48
CA VAL A 114 8.39 1.88 -1.27
C VAL A 114 7.09 1.98 -0.45
N PRO A 115 7.05 1.47 0.78
CA PRO A 115 5.88 1.58 1.63
C PRO A 115 5.70 3.02 2.10
N LEU A 116 4.48 3.56 1.97
CA LEU A 116 4.05 4.78 2.64
C LEU A 116 3.13 4.38 3.79
N ILE A 117 3.56 4.55 5.04
CA ILE A 117 2.77 4.10 6.20
C ILE A 117 2.15 5.32 6.85
N ILE A 118 0.81 5.41 6.81
CA ILE A 118 0.08 6.36 7.65
C ILE A 118 0.34 5.96 9.09
N ASN A 119 0.92 6.87 9.89
CA ASN A 119 1.46 6.55 11.21
C ASN A 119 0.42 5.75 12.00
N PRO A 120 0.70 4.47 12.31
CA PRO A 120 -0.27 3.57 12.87
C PRO A 120 -0.51 3.88 14.35
N LYS A 121 -1.71 3.58 14.83
CA LYS A 121 -2.02 3.52 16.26
C LYS A 121 -1.78 2.13 16.85
N TYR A 122 -1.82 1.11 16.01
CA TYR A 122 -1.69 -0.29 16.38
C TYR A 122 -0.42 -0.89 15.79
N ASP A 123 0.27 -1.66 16.61
CA ASP A 123 1.46 -2.40 16.19
C ASP A 123 1.18 -3.90 16.06
N ASP A 124 1.60 -4.46 14.93
CA ASP A 124 1.73 -5.90 14.77
C ASP A 124 3.14 -6.36 15.20
N PHE A 125 3.38 -7.65 15.37
CA PHE A 125 4.64 -8.17 15.92
C PHE A 125 5.86 -7.74 15.09
N PHE A 126 5.73 -7.64 13.77
CA PHE A 126 6.83 -7.27 12.87
C PHE A 126 6.92 -5.76 12.60
N SER A 127 5.83 -4.98 12.77
CA SER A 127 5.85 -3.54 12.47
C SER A 127 6.82 -2.77 13.36
N ARG A 128 7.02 -3.25 14.60
CA ARG A 128 7.97 -2.68 15.57
C ARG A 128 9.44 -2.75 15.12
N GLY A 129 9.76 -3.63 14.19
CA GLY A 129 11.09 -3.74 13.59
C GLY A 129 11.33 -2.77 12.43
N LEU A 130 10.31 -2.03 12.00
CA LEU A 130 10.41 -1.10 10.87
C LEU A 130 10.77 0.31 11.35
N PHE A 131 11.78 0.90 10.71
CA PHE A 131 12.28 2.23 11.02
C PHE A 131 11.85 3.24 9.95
N PRO A 132 11.25 4.37 10.34
CA PRO A 132 10.85 5.42 9.41
C PRO A 132 12.07 5.98 8.67
N LYS A 133 11.90 6.28 7.38
CA LYS A 133 12.94 6.72 6.43
C LYS A 133 14.04 5.69 6.12
N LYS A 134 14.01 4.50 6.75
CA LYS A 134 14.90 3.38 6.44
C LYS A 134 14.18 2.22 5.77
N ASP A 135 12.97 1.90 6.24
CA ASP A 135 12.17 0.76 5.73
C ASP A 135 10.87 1.23 5.07
N TYR A 136 10.40 2.43 5.41
CA TYR A 136 9.19 3.05 4.85
C TYR A 136 9.26 4.59 4.95
N LEU A 137 8.36 5.28 4.26
CA LEU A 137 8.16 6.73 4.44
C LEU A 137 6.92 7.00 5.31
N PRO A 138 7.06 7.70 6.44
CA PRO A 138 5.93 7.98 7.34
C PRO A 138 4.99 9.03 6.75
N ILE A 139 3.69 8.81 6.92
CA ILE A 139 2.62 9.70 6.50
C ILE A 139 1.87 10.19 7.75
N SER A 140 1.72 11.51 7.89
CA SER A 140 0.98 12.11 9.01
C SER A 140 -0.52 11.85 8.87
N PRO A 141 -1.20 11.34 9.92
CA PRO A 141 -2.64 11.11 9.90
C PRO A 141 -3.43 12.43 9.97
N GLU A 142 -2.83 13.52 10.45
CA GLU A 142 -3.46 14.85 10.52
C GLU A 142 -3.55 15.53 9.15
N ASN A 143 -2.63 15.22 8.23
CA ASN A 143 -2.53 15.83 6.90
C ASN A 143 -2.17 14.79 5.84
N ILE A 144 -2.99 13.74 5.69
CA ILE A 144 -2.70 12.56 4.86
C ILE A 144 -2.32 12.94 3.43
N CYS A 145 -3.15 13.66 2.68
CA CYS A 145 -2.88 13.94 1.26
C CYS A 145 -1.64 14.84 1.04
N PRO A 146 -1.47 15.97 1.78
CA PRO A 146 -0.23 16.76 1.72
C PRO A 146 1.03 15.96 2.12
N SER A 147 0.91 15.06 3.09
CA SER A 147 2.01 14.23 3.54
C SER A 147 2.40 13.17 2.48
N ILE A 148 1.41 12.53 1.83
CA ILE A 148 1.65 11.64 0.67
C ILE A 148 2.36 12.39 -0.45
N LYS A 149 1.87 13.57 -0.82
CA LYS A 149 2.48 14.41 -1.86
C LYS A 149 3.95 14.69 -1.58
N THR A 150 4.25 15.06 -0.33
CA THR A 150 5.61 15.35 0.11
C THR A 150 6.50 14.11 0.01
N ALA A 151 6.02 12.96 0.49
CA ALA A 151 6.75 11.69 0.46
C ALA A 151 7.04 11.23 -0.98
N VAL A 152 6.03 11.29 -1.87
CA VAL A 152 6.18 10.92 -3.29
C VAL A 152 7.17 11.85 -3.99
N LYS A 153 7.07 13.17 -3.79
CA LYS A 153 8.03 14.14 -4.34
C LYS A 153 9.46 13.87 -3.85
N TRP A 154 9.61 13.63 -2.55
CA TRP A 154 10.90 13.29 -1.95
C TRP A 154 11.51 12.02 -2.57
N GLY A 155 10.68 11.00 -2.79
CA GLY A 155 11.12 9.74 -3.37
C GLY A 155 11.51 9.90 -4.85
N ILE A 156 10.73 10.62 -5.65
CA ILE A 156 11.05 10.88 -7.06
C ILE A 156 12.44 11.53 -7.19
N ALA A 157 12.71 12.57 -6.40
CA ALA A 157 13.98 13.30 -6.42
C ALA A 157 15.21 12.42 -6.10
N ARG A 158 15.02 11.28 -5.43
CA ARG A 158 16.10 10.36 -5.02
C ARG A 158 16.15 9.09 -5.85
N THR A 159 15.05 8.68 -6.49
CA THR A 159 15.03 7.51 -7.39
C THR A 159 15.82 7.71 -8.69
N SER A 160 16.28 8.92 -8.98
CA SER A 160 17.27 9.24 -10.03
C SER A 160 18.72 8.95 -9.61
N SER A 161 18.98 8.69 -8.32
CA SER A 161 20.28 8.27 -7.78
C SER A 161 20.15 6.89 -7.11
N PRO A 162 20.77 5.82 -7.64
CA PRO A 162 20.55 4.44 -7.18
C PRO A 162 20.94 4.13 -5.72
N SER A 163 21.65 5.02 -5.02
CA SER A 163 22.33 4.70 -3.76
C SER A 163 21.50 4.93 -2.48
N GLU A 164 20.51 5.82 -2.45
CA GLU A 164 19.80 6.17 -1.20
C GLU A 164 18.57 5.31 -0.91
N PHE A 165 17.95 4.69 -1.94
CA PHE A 165 16.83 3.76 -1.75
C PHE A 165 17.28 2.32 -1.51
N SER A 166 18.59 2.04 -1.55
CA SER A 166 19.11 0.67 -1.53
C SER A 166 18.58 -0.13 -0.34
N TYR A 167 18.49 0.45 0.86
CA TYR A 167 17.97 -0.24 2.05
C TYR A 167 16.46 -0.50 2.03
N ILE A 168 15.63 0.49 1.65
CA ILE A 168 14.17 0.32 1.52
C ILE A 168 13.85 -0.72 0.44
N TYR A 169 14.60 -0.70 -0.66
CA TYR A 169 14.42 -1.59 -1.81
C TYR A 169 14.92 -3.02 -1.52
N LEU A 170 16.02 -3.18 -0.77
CA LEU A 170 16.61 -4.47 -0.37
C LEU A 170 15.71 -5.27 0.59
N ILE A 171 14.87 -4.63 1.40
CA ILE A 171 13.88 -5.33 2.26
C ILE A 171 12.68 -5.82 1.44
N CYS A 172 12.38 -5.14 0.33
CA CYS A 172 11.24 -5.45 -0.52
C CYS A 172 11.55 -6.46 -1.64
N LEU A 173 12.82 -6.79 -1.88
CA LEU A 173 13.30 -7.84 -2.79
C LEU A 173 13.56 -9.13 -2.01
#